data_AF-A0A166AH44-F1
#
_entry.id   AF-A0A166AH44-F1
#
_cell.length_a   1.000
_cell.length_b   1.000
_cell.length_c   1.000
_cell.angle_alpha   90.00
_cell.angle_beta   90.00
_cell.angle_gamma   90.00
#
_symmetry.space_group_name_H-M   'P 1'
#
loop_
_entity.id
_entity.type
_entity.pdbx_description
1 polymer ?
#
loop_
_entity_poly.entity_id
_entity_poly.type
_entity_poly.pdbx_seq_one_letter_code
_entity_poly.pdbx_strand_id
1 'polypeptide(L)'
;MSEGKNGNDKTCSTVPKIRDYTFLQNLLLLCFGSLIFAGITEAYKSDLTTDKSLVKEYYRPLRDTATTCTPLQNQLFLKHGELAGIYQLVFDEFNHMLANPEIANSRDYQIVPISVMKAQSKAKTELQQLSEQVSKCRGEVYQKYEELALVTGTYNEYKKLSEAHFQILNDGHKAKKAAVPQEIKEMDPKILMQLMRDLTRLDLSTDEAKTSYKNHMDSIAIPVIEYEVVKMESEQSAFKENQRFHKEVTSIFLNEISVRNSPSILSRLF
;
A
#
# COMPACT_ATOMS: atom_id res chain seq x y z
N MET A 1 -109.50 45.57 -28.19
CA MET A 1 -109.71 44.48 -27.20
C MET A 1 -109.17 43.20 -27.81
N SER A 2 -108.23 42.58 -27.08
CA SER A 2 -107.87 41.14 -27.00
C SER A 2 -107.80 40.29 -28.28
N GLU A 3 -106.90 39.31 -28.45
CA GLU A 3 -105.74 38.76 -27.73
C GLU A 3 -105.25 37.56 -28.58
N GLY A 4 -103.93 37.28 -28.55
CA GLY A 4 -103.29 35.95 -28.71
C GLY A 4 -103.49 35.13 -30.01
N LYS A 5 -102.60 34.22 -30.43
CA LYS A 5 -101.39 33.63 -29.83
C LYS A 5 -100.61 32.85 -30.91
N ASN A 6 -99.28 33.00 -30.83
CA ASN A 6 -98.19 32.00 -30.97
C ASN A 6 -98.25 30.80 -31.92
N GLY A 7 -97.14 30.64 -32.65
CA GLY A 7 -96.55 29.35 -33.01
C GLY A 7 -95.19 29.54 -33.70
N ASN A 8 -94.09 29.66 -32.93
CA ASN A 8 -92.72 29.65 -33.45
C ASN A 8 -92.00 28.39 -32.97
N ASP A 9 -91.68 27.51 -33.92
CA ASP A 9 -90.88 26.31 -33.74
C ASP A 9 -89.43 26.65 -33.37
N LYS A 10 -88.92 26.01 -32.31
CA LYS A 10 -87.51 26.02 -31.96
C LYS A 10 -86.86 24.75 -32.51
N THR A 11 -86.04 24.90 -33.55
CA THR A 11 -85.09 23.86 -33.95
C THR A 11 -83.90 23.85 -32.99
N CYS A 12 -83.64 22.67 -32.44
CA CYS A 12 -82.59 22.36 -31.49
C CYS A 12 -81.27 22.15 -32.26
N SER A 13 -80.35 23.10 -32.17
CA SER A 13 -78.98 22.93 -32.68
C SER A 13 -78.11 22.29 -31.59
N THR A 14 -77.69 21.04 -31.80
CA THR A 14 -76.68 20.35 -31.00
C THR A 14 -75.30 20.99 -31.23
N VAL A 15 -74.77 21.67 -30.22
CA VAL A 15 -73.39 22.18 -30.20
C VAL A 15 -72.42 21.00 -29.96
N PRO A 16 -71.38 20.79 -30.79
CA PRO A 16 -70.40 19.74 -30.55
C PRO A 16 -69.47 20.15 -29.41
N LYS A 17 -69.31 19.26 -28.43
CA LYS A 17 -68.43 19.42 -27.26
C LYS A 17 -66.98 19.26 -27.71
N ILE A 18 -66.28 20.37 -27.95
CA ILE A 18 -64.83 20.38 -28.24
C ILE A 18 -64.12 19.86 -26.99
N ARG A 19 -63.45 18.70 -27.07
CA ARG A 19 -62.61 18.18 -25.98
C ARG A 19 -61.37 19.06 -25.88
N ASP A 20 -61.20 19.69 -24.72
CA ASP A 20 -60.02 20.49 -24.40
C ASP A 20 -58.82 19.57 -24.12
N TYR A 21 -57.96 19.40 -25.14
CA TYR A 21 -56.71 18.64 -25.03
C TYR A 21 -55.53 19.52 -24.56
N THR A 22 -55.78 20.80 -24.29
CA THR A 22 -54.82 21.81 -23.81
C THR A 22 -54.10 21.36 -22.54
N PHE A 23 -54.80 20.72 -21.60
CA PHE A 23 -54.17 20.17 -20.39
C PHE A 23 -53.18 19.04 -20.70
N LEU A 24 -53.56 18.09 -21.56
CA LEU A 24 -52.71 16.96 -21.93
C LEU A 24 -51.48 17.43 -22.73
N GLN A 25 -51.67 18.43 -23.59
CA GLN A 25 -50.60 19.04 -24.37
C GLN A 25 -49.60 19.79 -23.48
N ASN A 26 -50.09 20.55 -22.50
CA ASN A 26 -49.23 21.23 -21.52
C ASN A 26 -48.49 20.24 -20.62
N LEU A 27 -49.13 19.14 -20.21
CA LEU A 27 -48.50 18.08 -19.43
C LEU A 27 -47.40 17.37 -20.22
N LEU A 28 -47.65 17.03 -21.49
CA LEU A 28 -46.64 16.43 -22.37
C LEU A 28 -45.47 17.39 -22.60
N LEU A 29 -45.73 18.67 -22.88
CA LEU A 29 -44.68 19.69 -23.02
C LEU A 29 -43.84 19.83 -21.76
N LEU A 30 -44.47 19.74 -20.58
CA LEU A 30 -43.75 19.83 -19.30
C LEU A 30 -42.90 18.57 -19.05
N CYS A 31 -43.42 17.38 -19.34
CA CYS A 31 -42.66 16.13 -19.27
C CYS A 31 -41.49 16.11 -20.27
N PHE A 32 -41.72 16.47 -21.54
CA PHE A 32 -40.67 16.56 -22.56
C PHE A 32 -39.65 17.65 -22.24
N GLY A 33 -40.09 18.81 -21.74
CA GLY A 33 -39.20 19.87 -21.27
C GLY A 33 -38.29 19.39 -20.14
N SER A 34 -38.82 18.67 -19.16
CA SER A 34 -38.03 18.09 -18.07
C SER A 34 -37.08 16.96 -18.53
N LEU A 35 -37.50 16.16 -19.51
CA LEU A 35 -36.66 15.10 -20.11
C LEU A 35 -35.52 15.68 -20.95
N ILE A 36 -35.78 16.72 -21.74
CA ILE A 36 -34.75 17.44 -22.50
C ILE A 36 -33.78 18.12 -21.53
N PHE A 37 -34.28 18.75 -20.48
CA PHE A 37 -33.42 19.38 -19.49
C PHE A 37 -32.57 18.34 -18.75
N ALA A 38 -33.15 17.23 -18.31
CA ALA A 38 -32.42 16.11 -17.73
C ALA A 38 -31.38 15.54 -18.70
N GLY A 39 -31.76 15.32 -19.97
CA GLY A 39 -30.87 14.84 -21.02
C GLY A 39 -29.71 15.79 -21.31
N ILE A 40 -29.95 17.11 -21.37
CA ILE A 40 -28.89 18.12 -21.51
C ILE A 40 -28.00 18.16 -20.28
N THR A 41 -28.56 18.10 -19.06
CA THR A 41 -27.78 18.13 -17.82
C THR A 41 -26.92 16.87 -17.66
N GLU A 42 -27.46 15.72 -18.06
CA GLU A 42 -26.76 14.43 -18.07
C GLU A 42 -25.67 14.41 -19.16
N ALA A 43 -25.98 14.89 -20.37
CA ALA A 43 -25.02 15.02 -21.45
C ALA A 43 -23.88 15.96 -21.04
N TYR A 44 -24.18 17.08 -20.39
CA TYR A 44 -23.16 18.02 -19.90
C TYR A 44 -22.27 17.42 -18.80
N LYS A 45 -22.80 16.50 -17.97
CA LYS A 45 -21.99 15.71 -17.04
C LYS A 45 -21.07 14.73 -17.76
N SER A 46 -21.53 14.10 -18.83
CA SER A 46 -20.75 13.15 -19.63
C SER A 46 -19.70 13.81 -20.53
N ASP A 47 -19.92 15.06 -20.95
CA ASP A 47 -19.06 15.80 -21.89
C ASP A 47 -18.04 16.72 -21.20
N LEU A 48 -18.13 16.88 -19.88
CA LEU A 48 -17.02 17.42 -19.12
C LEU A 48 -15.84 16.44 -19.27
N THR A 49 -14.77 16.95 -19.87
CA THR A 49 -13.42 16.39 -20.06
C THR A 49 -12.74 15.78 -18.82
N THR A 50 -13.47 15.67 -17.70
CA THR A 50 -13.09 15.16 -16.37
C THR A 50 -12.68 13.69 -16.32
N ASP A 51 -13.18 12.81 -17.19
CA ASP A 51 -12.92 11.37 -17.02
C ASP A 51 -11.56 10.93 -17.61
N LYS A 52 -11.19 11.47 -18.77
CA LYS A 52 -9.83 11.30 -19.31
C LYS A 52 -8.80 12.03 -18.45
N SER A 53 -9.16 13.18 -17.85
CA SER A 53 -8.27 13.89 -16.94
C SER A 53 -8.08 13.11 -15.64
N LEU A 54 -9.13 12.53 -15.06
CA LEU A 54 -9.03 11.73 -13.82
C LEU A 54 -8.08 10.54 -13.97
N VAL A 55 -8.21 9.78 -15.06
CA VAL A 55 -7.31 8.64 -15.33
C VAL A 55 -5.87 9.10 -15.59
N LYS A 56 -5.69 10.19 -16.34
CA LYS A 56 -4.35 10.68 -16.73
C LYS A 56 -3.63 11.41 -15.59
N GLU A 57 -4.35 12.19 -14.79
CA GLU A 57 -3.82 13.10 -13.78
C GLU A 57 -3.72 12.46 -12.40
N TYR A 58 -4.57 11.46 -12.08
CA TYR A 58 -4.60 10.86 -10.75
C TYR A 58 -4.29 9.35 -10.78
N TYR A 59 -5.04 8.58 -11.58
CA TYR A 59 -4.89 7.12 -11.57
C TYR A 59 -3.55 6.63 -12.15
N ARG A 60 -3.13 7.15 -13.31
CA ARG A 60 -1.86 6.76 -13.93
C ARG A 60 -0.66 7.09 -13.03
N PRO A 61 -0.52 8.31 -12.48
CA PRO A 61 0.55 8.61 -11.54
C PRO A 61 0.55 7.69 -10.31
N LEU A 62 -0.62 7.39 -9.74
CA LEU A 62 -0.72 6.43 -8.63
C LEU A 62 -0.16 5.06 -9.03
N ARG A 63 -0.62 4.52 -10.16
CA ARG A 63 -0.18 3.22 -10.67
C ARG A 63 1.32 3.19 -10.93
N ASP A 64 1.87 4.23 -11.55
CA ASP A 64 3.28 4.29 -11.92
C ASP A 64 4.16 4.40 -10.65
N THR A 65 3.75 5.19 -9.66
CA THR A 65 4.41 5.24 -8.34
C THR A 65 4.31 3.89 -7.63
N ALA A 66 3.13 3.27 -7.54
CA ALA A 66 2.96 1.97 -6.88
C ALA A 66 3.77 0.84 -7.54
N THR A 67 3.86 0.86 -8.88
CA THR A 67 4.67 -0.10 -9.67
C THR A 67 6.16 0.07 -9.37
N THR A 68 6.62 1.29 -9.09
CA THR A 68 8.01 1.57 -8.71
C THR A 68 8.28 1.21 -7.24
N CYS A 69 7.32 1.43 -6.34
CA CYS A 69 7.47 1.14 -4.91
C CYS A 69 7.47 -0.34 -4.58
N THR A 70 6.66 -1.14 -5.26
CA THR A 70 6.46 -2.56 -4.94
C THR A 70 7.77 -3.36 -4.99
N PRO A 71 8.61 -3.23 -6.04
CA PRO A 71 9.92 -3.88 -6.08
C PRO A 71 10.86 -3.44 -4.96
N LEU A 72 10.87 -2.15 -4.59
CA LEU A 72 11.72 -1.63 -3.52
C LEU A 72 11.35 -2.26 -2.17
N GLN A 73 10.05 -2.35 -1.87
CA GLN A 73 9.58 -3.00 -0.65
C GLN A 73 9.89 -4.50 -0.64
N ASN A 74 9.82 -5.15 -1.80
CA ASN A 74 10.21 -6.56 -1.93
C ASN A 74 11.71 -6.76 -1.67
N GLN A 75 12.55 -5.90 -2.24
CA GLN A 75 13.99 -5.93 -1.99
C GLN A 75 14.31 -5.71 -0.49
N LEU A 76 13.52 -4.90 0.22
CA LEU A 76 13.80 -4.56 1.62
C LEU A 76 13.76 -5.78 2.53
N PHE A 77 12.70 -6.60 2.44
CA PHE A 77 12.64 -7.80 3.26
C PHE A 77 13.69 -8.83 2.82
N LEU A 78 13.97 -8.97 1.52
CA LEU A 78 15.03 -9.86 1.04
C LEU A 78 16.42 -9.45 1.56
N LYS A 79 16.69 -8.14 1.65
CA LYS A 79 17.97 -7.62 2.17
C LYS A 79 18.14 -7.86 3.66
N HIS A 80 17.08 -7.87 4.46
CA HIS A 80 17.15 -8.33 5.85
C HIS A 80 17.51 -9.82 5.93
N GLY A 81 16.93 -10.67 5.05
CA GLY A 81 17.30 -12.08 4.96
C GLY A 81 18.76 -12.30 4.53
N GLU A 82 19.25 -11.51 3.56
CA GLU A 82 20.66 -11.51 3.16
C GLU A 82 21.57 -11.12 4.33
N LEU A 83 21.20 -10.09 5.10
CA LEU A 83 22.00 -9.65 6.26
C LEU A 83 22.03 -10.72 7.37
N ALA A 84 20.90 -11.37 7.65
CA ALA A 84 20.86 -12.52 8.56
C ALA A 84 21.78 -13.65 8.10
N GLY A 85 21.73 -13.99 6.81
CA GLY A 85 22.62 -15.00 6.22
C GLY A 85 24.10 -14.63 6.29
N ILE A 86 24.43 -13.35 6.10
CA ILE A 86 25.81 -12.87 6.26
C ILE A 86 26.25 -12.96 7.73
N TYR A 87 25.39 -12.61 8.70
CA TYR A 87 25.71 -12.78 10.11
C TYR A 87 25.91 -14.25 10.50
N GLN A 88 25.08 -15.15 9.97
CA GLN A 88 25.28 -16.59 10.12
C GLN A 88 26.64 -17.02 9.53
N LEU A 89 26.98 -16.55 8.33
CA LEU A 89 28.27 -16.86 7.70
C LEU A 89 29.46 -16.34 8.52
N VAL A 90 29.40 -15.11 9.07
CA VAL A 90 30.43 -14.58 9.98
C VAL A 90 30.58 -15.48 11.20
N PHE A 91 29.47 -15.92 11.78
CA PHE A 91 29.47 -16.75 12.98
C PHE A 91 30.00 -18.17 12.70
N ASP A 92 29.62 -18.78 11.59
CA ASP A 92 30.10 -20.10 11.17
C ASP A 92 31.59 -20.06 10.84
N GLU A 93 32.04 -19.01 10.15
CA GLU A 93 33.46 -18.79 9.83
C GLU A 93 34.28 -18.59 11.11
N PHE A 94 33.73 -17.85 12.08
CA PHE A 94 34.35 -17.69 13.38
C PHE A 94 34.53 -19.04 14.10
N ASN A 95 33.49 -19.87 14.11
CA ASN A 95 33.56 -21.23 14.65
C ASN A 95 34.59 -22.10 13.91
N HIS A 96 34.68 -21.98 12.59
CA HIS A 96 35.66 -22.70 11.78
C HIS A 96 37.10 -22.33 12.15
N MET A 97 37.38 -21.03 12.35
CA MET A 97 38.69 -20.55 12.77
C MET A 97 39.10 -21.07 14.15
N LEU A 98 38.16 -21.14 15.10
CA LEU A 98 38.42 -21.69 16.43
C LEU A 98 38.74 -23.19 16.39
N ALA A 99 38.05 -23.93 15.52
CA ALA A 99 38.27 -25.37 15.34
C ALA A 99 39.55 -25.69 14.56
N ASN A 100 39.96 -24.82 13.63
CA ASN A 100 41.07 -25.03 12.70
C ASN A 100 42.10 -23.88 12.75
N PRO A 101 42.80 -23.68 13.89
CA PRO A 101 43.71 -22.55 14.07
C PRO A 101 44.89 -22.52 13.09
N GLU A 102 45.31 -23.67 12.57
CA GLU A 102 46.39 -23.77 11.59
C GLU A 102 45.99 -23.21 10.22
N ILE A 103 44.72 -23.36 9.85
CA ILE A 103 44.16 -22.82 8.61
C ILE A 103 43.91 -21.32 8.77
N ALA A 104 43.38 -20.91 9.92
CA ALA A 104 43.09 -19.51 10.24
C ALA A 104 44.32 -18.58 10.15
N ASN A 105 45.50 -19.10 10.47
CA ASN A 105 46.77 -18.37 10.40
C ASN A 105 47.41 -18.35 9.00
N SER A 106 46.85 -19.07 8.03
CA SER A 106 47.38 -19.07 6.67
C SER A 106 47.05 -17.77 5.94
N ARG A 107 48.00 -17.29 5.12
CA ARG A 107 47.86 -16.04 4.37
C ARG A 107 46.67 -16.04 3.41
N ASP A 108 46.38 -17.19 2.80
CA ASP A 108 45.31 -17.35 1.83
C ASP A 108 43.93 -17.32 2.49
N TYR A 109 43.85 -17.76 3.76
CA TYR A 109 42.61 -17.79 4.53
C TYR A 109 42.17 -16.42 5.05
N GLN A 110 43.11 -15.49 5.29
CA GLN A 110 42.79 -14.13 5.75
C GLN A 110 41.89 -13.34 4.79
N ILE A 111 41.82 -13.75 3.51
CA ILE A 111 40.94 -13.14 2.50
C ILE A 111 39.46 -13.41 2.82
N VAL A 112 39.14 -14.55 3.45
CA VAL A 112 37.76 -14.98 3.70
C VAL A 112 37.06 -14.04 4.70
N PRO A 113 37.56 -13.82 5.93
CA PRO A 113 36.92 -12.89 6.87
C PRO A 113 36.80 -11.46 6.34
N ILE A 114 37.83 -10.98 5.61
CA ILE A 114 37.79 -9.63 4.99
C ILE A 114 36.66 -9.53 3.96
N SER A 115 36.49 -10.57 3.14
CA SER A 115 35.45 -10.61 2.11
C SER A 115 34.05 -10.65 2.73
N VAL A 116 33.86 -11.44 3.79
CA VAL A 116 32.58 -11.52 4.52
C VAL A 116 32.25 -10.18 5.18
N MET A 117 33.21 -9.55 5.87
CA MET A 117 33.01 -8.22 6.49
C MET A 117 32.70 -7.13 5.45
N LYS A 118 33.32 -7.20 4.27
CA LYS A 118 33.01 -6.28 3.17
C LYS A 118 31.59 -6.49 2.64
N ALA A 119 31.14 -7.75 2.52
CA ALA A 119 29.77 -8.07 2.14
C ALA A 119 28.77 -7.55 3.17
N GLN A 120 29.04 -7.75 4.47
CA GLN A 120 28.23 -7.22 5.58
C GLN A 120 28.07 -5.70 5.52
N SER A 121 29.19 -4.98 5.37
CA SER A 121 29.18 -3.51 5.30
C SER A 121 28.37 -3.00 4.10
N LYS A 122 28.54 -3.65 2.94
CA LYS A 122 27.77 -3.35 1.74
C LYS A 122 26.27 -3.60 1.94
N ALA A 123 25.89 -4.77 2.43
CA ALA A 123 24.50 -5.14 2.67
C ALA A 123 23.82 -4.18 3.66
N LYS A 124 24.52 -3.78 4.74
CA LYS A 124 23.99 -2.80 5.71
C LYS A 124 23.76 -1.42 5.09
N THR A 125 24.68 -0.96 4.25
CA THR A 125 24.54 0.34 3.56
C THR A 125 23.37 0.33 2.59
N GLU A 126 23.26 -0.72 1.78
CA GLU A 126 22.14 -0.91 0.84
C GLU A 126 20.80 -0.99 1.57
N LEU A 127 20.74 -1.73 2.69
CA LEU A 127 19.55 -1.86 3.51
C LEU A 127 19.08 -0.51 4.06
N GLN A 128 20.00 0.33 4.55
CA GLN A 128 19.66 1.66 5.05
C GLN A 128 19.08 2.54 3.94
N GLN A 129 19.76 2.59 2.78
CA GLN A 129 19.28 3.35 1.61
C GLN A 129 17.90 2.87 1.16
N LEU A 130 17.71 1.56 1.12
CA LEU A 130 16.45 0.96 0.70
C LEU A 130 15.31 1.24 1.68
N SER A 131 15.58 1.23 2.99
CA SER A 131 14.61 1.62 4.02
C SER A 131 14.14 3.06 3.84
N GLU A 132 15.06 3.99 3.57
CA GLU A 132 14.73 5.40 3.31
C GLU A 132 13.88 5.54 2.04
N GLN A 133 14.28 4.87 0.96
CA GLN A 133 13.54 4.85 -0.30
C GLN A 133 12.13 4.29 -0.14
N VAL A 134 11.98 3.15 0.54
CA VAL A 134 10.67 2.53 0.79
C VAL A 134 9.79 3.43 1.65
N SER A 135 10.34 4.06 2.69
CA SER A 135 9.59 5.00 3.52
C SER A 135 9.05 6.17 2.71
N LYS A 136 9.89 6.78 1.87
CA LYS A 136 9.48 7.86 0.98
C LYS A 136 8.40 7.39 0.00
N CYS A 137 8.63 6.25 -0.65
CA CYS A 137 7.72 5.68 -1.65
C CYS A 137 6.34 5.37 -1.07
N ARG A 138 6.29 4.79 0.14
CA ARG A 138 5.03 4.53 0.85
C ARG A 138 4.25 5.83 1.10
N GLY A 139 4.92 6.88 1.58
CA GLY A 139 4.30 8.19 1.77
C GLY A 139 3.69 8.76 0.49
N GLU A 140 4.43 8.72 -0.61
CA GLU A 140 3.96 9.19 -1.92
C GLU A 140 2.75 8.39 -2.43
N VAL A 141 2.75 7.06 -2.27
CA VAL A 141 1.63 6.20 -2.66
C VAL A 141 0.37 6.52 -1.84
N TYR A 142 0.50 6.65 -0.52
CA TYR A 142 -0.65 6.96 0.34
C TYR A 142 -1.24 8.34 0.05
N GLN A 143 -0.40 9.33 -0.21
CA GLN A 143 -0.86 10.65 -0.63
C GLN A 143 -1.66 10.56 -1.95
N LYS A 144 -1.16 9.81 -2.93
CA LYS A 144 -1.85 9.63 -4.22
C LYS A 144 -3.17 8.86 -4.09
N TYR A 145 -3.27 7.91 -3.16
CA TYR A 145 -4.55 7.29 -2.85
C TYR A 145 -5.55 8.29 -2.28
N GLU A 146 -5.10 9.13 -1.34
CA GLU A 146 -5.96 10.16 -0.74
C GLU A 146 -6.44 11.17 -1.80
N GLU A 147 -5.53 11.67 -2.65
CA GLU A 147 -5.87 12.55 -3.77
C GLU A 147 -6.91 11.92 -4.70
N LEU A 148 -6.70 10.66 -5.11
CA LEU A 148 -7.64 9.95 -5.97
C LEU A 148 -8.98 9.67 -5.26
N ALA A 149 -8.97 9.38 -3.96
CA ALA A 149 -10.18 9.16 -3.17
C ALA A 149 -11.03 10.44 -3.06
N LEU A 150 -10.38 11.60 -2.93
CA LEU A 150 -11.07 12.90 -2.91
C LEU A 150 -11.72 13.21 -4.26
N VAL A 151 -10.99 13.01 -5.37
CA VAL A 151 -11.50 13.31 -6.73
C VAL A 151 -12.58 12.32 -7.17
N THR A 152 -12.49 11.07 -6.73
CA THR A 152 -13.52 10.04 -6.98
C THR A 152 -14.66 10.08 -5.98
N GLY A 153 -14.61 10.90 -4.92
CA GLY A 153 -15.65 10.95 -3.90
C GLY A 153 -15.73 9.70 -3.00
N THR A 154 -14.69 8.86 -3.01
CA THR A 154 -14.62 7.60 -2.25
C THR A 154 -13.82 7.74 -0.94
N TYR A 155 -13.57 8.98 -0.49
CA TYR A 155 -12.74 9.28 0.68
C TYR A 155 -13.15 8.53 1.96
N ASN A 156 -14.45 8.41 2.23
CA ASN A 156 -14.93 7.71 3.43
C ASN A 156 -14.58 6.22 3.43
N GLU A 157 -14.66 5.57 2.26
CA GLU A 157 -14.32 4.16 2.09
C GLU A 157 -12.82 3.96 2.19
N TYR A 158 -12.04 4.81 1.50
CA TYR A 158 -10.58 4.85 1.62
C TYR A 158 -10.13 5.03 3.06
N LYS A 159 -10.72 5.98 3.79
CA LYS A 159 -10.37 6.26 5.19
C LYS A 159 -10.61 5.06 6.10
N LYS A 160 -11.75 4.39 5.96
CA LYS A 160 -12.05 3.18 6.72
C LYS A 160 -11.03 2.06 6.45
N LEU A 161 -10.66 1.87 5.19
CA LEU A 161 -9.65 0.87 4.82
C LEU A 161 -8.25 1.25 5.32
N SER A 162 -7.88 2.53 5.23
CA SER A 162 -6.55 3.00 5.63
C SER A 162 -6.37 2.94 7.15
N GLU A 163 -7.41 3.24 7.94
CA GLU A 163 -7.39 3.06 9.39
C GLU A 163 -7.13 1.59 9.78
N ALA A 164 -7.86 0.65 9.18
CA ALA A 164 -7.67 -0.78 9.42
C ALA A 164 -6.26 -1.25 8.98
N HIS A 165 -5.81 -0.78 7.82
CA HIS A 165 -4.48 -1.06 7.28
C HIS A 165 -3.36 -0.58 8.22
N PHE A 166 -3.41 0.68 8.64
CA PHE A 166 -2.40 1.25 9.55
C PHE A 166 -2.44 0.61 10.93
N GLN A 167 -3.61 0.16 11.40
CA GLN A 167 -3.69 -0.62 12.63
C GLN A 167 -2.88 -1.92 12.52
N ILE A 168 -3.06 -2.69 11.44
CA ILE A 168 -2.31 -3.93 11.19
C ILE A 168 -0.81 -3.65 11.13
N LEU A 169 -0.38 -2.62 10.39
CA LEU A 169 1.03 -2.25 10.30
C LEU A 169 1.62 -1.83 11.66
N ASN A 170 0.87 -1.05 12.44
CA ASN A 170 1.30 -0.60 13.77
C ASN A 170 1.42 -1.76 14.74
N ASP A 171 0.49 -2.70 14.72
CA ASP A 171 0.54 -3.89 15.57
C ASP A 171 1.69 -4.81 15.16
N GLY A 172 1.97 -4.95 13.85
CA GLY A 172 3.17 -5.62 13.35
C GLY A 172 4.47 -4.95 13.83
N HIS A 173 4.52 -3.61 13.84
CA HIS A 173 5.67 -2.87 14.36
C HIS A 173 5.86 -3.04 15.87
N LYS A 174 4.77 -3.07 16.64
CA LYS A 174 4.82 -3.38 18.08
C LYS A 174 5.33 -4.81 18.31
N ALA A 175 4.83 -5.78 17.55
CA ALA A 175 5.27 -7.18 17.63
C ALA A 175 6.77 -7.31 17.33
N LYS A 176 7.27 -6.67 16.26
CA LYS A 176 8.70 -6.60 15.94
C LYS A 176 9.53 -6.02 17.10
N LYS A 177 9.08 -4.91 17.69
CA LYS A 177 9.77 -4.29 18.84
C LYS A 177 9.76 -5.18 20.08
N ALA A 178 8.67 -5.90 20.32
CA ALA A 178 8.56 -6.84 21.44
C ALA A 178 9.49 -8.04 21.25
N ALA A 179 9.64 -8.51 20.01
CA ALA A 179 10.49 -9.64 19.62
C ALA A 179 11.99 -9.34 19.61
N VAL A 180 12.41 -8.11 19.94
CA VAL A 180 13.84 -7.82 20.16
C VAL A 180 14.31 -8.64 21.38
N PRO A 181 15.31 -9.55 21.23
CA PRO A 181 15.85 -10.34 22.32
C PRO A 181 16.36 -9.46 23.47
N GLN A 182 16.21 -9.92 24.71
CA GLN A 182 16.61 -9.15 25.89
C GLN A 182 18.13 -8.91 25.90
N GLU A 183 18.87 -9.90 25.43
CA GLU A 183 20.31 -9.91 25.22
C GLU A 183 20.76 -8.75 24.33
N ILE A 184 19.97 -8.40 23.30
CA ILE A 184 20.25 -7.23 22.44
C ILE A 184 19.90 -5.93 23.15
N LYS A 185 18.80 -5.88 23.91
CA LYS A 185 18.35 -4.66 24.61
C LYS A 185 19.31 -4.24 25.72
N GLU A 186 19.88 -5.22 26.41
CA GLU A 186 20.78 -5.02 27.56
C GLU A 186 22.26 -5.02 27.15
N MET A 187 22.56 -5.20 25.87
CA MET A 187 23.93 -5.25 25.36
C MET A 187 24.66 -3.92 25.61
N ASP A 188 25.55 -3.89 26.59
CA ASP A 188 26.43 -2.75 26.81
C ASP A 188 27.49 -2.70 25.70
N PRO A 189 27.63 -1.60 24.94
CA PRO A 189 28.69 -1.42 23.96
C PRO A 189 30.11 -1.68 24.51
N LYS A 190 30.32 -1.50 25.83
CA LYS A 190 31.57 -1.83 26.51
C LYS A 190 31.84 -3.34 26.53
N ILE A 191 30.82 -4.17 26.68
CA ILE A 191 30.94 -5.64 26.63
C ILE A 191 31.38 -6.05 25.23
N LEU A 192 30.81 -5.46 24.18
CA LEU A 192 31.20 -5.75 22.80
C LEU A 192 32.65 -5.33 22.50
N MET A 193 33.07 -4.15 22.98
CA MET A 193 34.47 -3.71 22.89
C MET A 193 35.42 -4.62 23.69
N GLN A 194 34.98 -5.11 24.84
CA GLN A 194 35.76 -6.03 25.65
C GLN A 194 35.93 -7.37 24.93
N LEU A 195 34.87 -7.90 24.31
CA LEU A 195 34.91 -9.13 23.53
C LEU A 195 35.90 -9.04 22.35
N MET A 196 35.92 -7.91 21.66
CA MET A 196 36.89 -7.62 20.58
C MET A 196 38.33 -7.55 21.11
N ARG A 197 38.53 -7.01 22.32
CA ARG A 197 39.86 -6.94 22.96
C ARG A 197 40.30 -8.31 23.47
N ASP A 198 39.39 -9.08 24.05
CA ASP A 198 39.67 -10.41 24.55
C ASP A 198 40.01 -11.35 23.40
N LEU A 199 39.41 -11.20 22.22
CA LEU A 199 39.80 -11.92 21.00
C LEU A 199 41.28 -11.74 20.64
N THR A 200 41.85 -10.56 20.92
CA THR A 200 43.26 -10.25 20.63
C THR A 200 44.22 -10.69 21.75
N ARG A 201 43.68 -11.16 22.87
CA ARG A 201 44.43 -11.52 24.09
C ARG A 201 44.28 -12.98 24.50
N LEU A 202 43.24 -13.66 24.01
CA LEU A 202 42.93 -15.04 24.35
C LEU A 202 43.96 -15.97 23.73
N ASP A 203 44.58 -16.77 24.59
CA ASP A 203 45.32 -17.94 24.16
C ASP A 203 44.33 -19.04 23.79
N LEU A 204 43.93 -19.04 22.52
CA LEU A 204 43.05 -20.04 21.93
C LEU A 204 43.72 -21.41 21.78
N SER A 205 44.88 -21.67 22.41
CA SER A 205 45.51 -22.99 22.41
C SER A 205 44.86 -24.00 23.37
N THR A 206 44.05 -23.53 24.33
CA THR A 206 43.37 -24.40 25.31
C THR A 206 41.87 -24.57 25.01
N ASP A 207 41.34 -25.78 25.19
CA ASP A 207 39.93 -26.08 24.89
C ASP A 207 38.95 -25.34 25.81
N GLU A 208 39.35 -25.03 27.05
CA GLU A 208 38.55 -24.22 27.99
C GLU A 208 38.41 -22.77 27.53
N ALA A 209 39.51 -22.14 27.06
CA ALA A 209 39.47 -20.77 26.54
C ALA A 209 38.64 -20.69 25.25
N LYS A 210 38.79 -21.66 24.33
CA LYS A 210 37.96 -21.77 23.12
C LYS A 210 36.48 -21.90 23.44
N THR A 211 36.13 -22.77 24.38
CA THR A 211 34.74 -23.03 24.77
C THR A 211 34.12 -21.82 25.44
N SER A 212 34.85 -21.17 26.36
CA SER A 212 34.40 -19.96 27.05
C SER A 212 34.14 -18.82 26.06
N TYR A 213 35.06 -18.57 25.13
CA TYR A 213 34.89 -17.53 24.12
C TYR A 213 33.74 -17.83 23.16
N LYS A 214 33.63 -19.09 22.70
CA LYS A 214 32.53 -19.54 21.86
C LYS A 214 31.18 -19.27 22.54
N ASN A 215 31.00 -19.72 23.78
CA ASN A 215 29.75 -19.49 24.52
C ASN A 215 29.40 -17.99 24.62
N HIS A 216 30.42 -17.14 24.80
CA HIS A 216 30.22 -15.70 24.85
C HIS A 216 29.82 -15.13 23.48
N MET A 217 30.44 -15.60 22.39
CA MET A 217 30.08 -15.21 21.03
C MET A 217 28.68 -15.69 20.65
N ASP A 218 28.33 -16.93 21.00
CA ASP A 218 27.00 -17.52 20.79
C ASP A 218 25.92 -16.66 21.46
N SER A 219 26.17 -16.17 22.67
CA SER A 219 25.24 -15.30 23.43
C SER A 219 24.96 -13.94 22.77
N ILE A 220 25.79 -13.52 21.81
CA ILE A 220 25.67 -12.26 21.09
C ILE A 220 25.18 -12.50 19.65
N ALA A 221 25.84 -13.42 18.94
CA ALA A 221 25.63 -13.64 17.52
C ALA A 221 24.25 -14.24 17.22
N ILE A 222 23.83 -15.24 17.99
CA ILE A 222 22.56 -15.94 17.76
C ILE A 222 21.37 -14.96 17.89
N PRO A 223 21.23 -14.19 18.98
CA PRO A 223 20.16 -13.20 19.08
C PRO A 223 20.16 -12.19 17.93
N VAL A 224 21.33 -11.72 17.49
CA VAL A 224 21.46 -10.75 16.40
C VAL A 224 20.98 -11.33 15.06
N ILE A 225 21.35 -12.58 14.76
CA ILE A 225 20.89 -13.29 13.57
C ILE A 225 19.37 -13.46 13.60
N GLU A 226 18.83 -13.97 14.71
CA GLU A 226 17.39 -14.15 14.91
C GLU A 226 16.63 -12.83 14.76
N TYR A 227 17.18 -11.73 15.29
CA TYR A 227 16.55 -10.43 15.19
C TYR A 227 16.50 -9.91 13.74
N GLU A 228 17.51 -10.16 12.90
CA GLU A 228 17.42 -9.84 11.47
C GLU A 228 16.38 -10.70 10.74
N VAL A 229 16.23 -11.97 11.13
CA VAL A 229 15.14 -12.83 10.61
C VAL A 229 13.77 -12.26 11.00
N VAL A 230 13.58 -11.85 12.25
CA VAL A 230 12.34 -11.18 12.70
C VAL A 230 12.06 -9.91 11.89
N LYS A 231 13.09 -9.12 11.55
CA LYS A 231 12.93 -7.94 10.68
C LYS A 231 12.49 -8.33 9.27
N MET A 232 13.11 -9.36 8.68
CA MET A 232 12.70 -9.89 7.38
C MET A 232 11.23 -10.31 7.38
N GLU A 233 10.80 -11.11 8.37
CA GLU A 233 9.42 -11.58 8.48
C GLU A 233 8.42 -10.42 8.68
N SER A 234 8.80 -9.44 9.48
CA SER A 234 8.00 -8.23 9.71
C SER A 234 7.83 -7.41 8.43
N GLU A 235 8.92 -7.16 7.68
CA GLU A 235 8.83 -6.42 6.41
C GLU A 235 8.10 -7.22 5.33
N GLN A 236 8.22 -8.55 5.31
CA GLN A 236 7.45 -9.41 4.41
C GLN A 236 5.95 -9.35 4.74
N SER A 237 5.59 -9.34 6.02
CA SER A 237 4.20 -9.21 6.46
C SER A 237 3.63 -7.84 6.07
N ALA A 238 4.40 -6.76 6.29
CA ALA A 238 4.03 -5.42 5.84
C ALA A 238 3.90 -5.33 4.31
N PHE A 239 4.71 -6.08 3.55
CA PHE A 239 4.59 -6.18 2.09
C PHE A 239 3.28 -6.83 1.65
N LYS A 240 2.93 -7.98 2.22
CA LYS A 240 1.67 -8.66 1.94
C LYS A 240 0.47 -7.78 2.27
N GLU A 241 0.53 -7.08 3.41
CA GLU A 241 -0.53 -6.17 3.85
C GLU A 241 -0.65 -4.94 2.94
N ASN A 242 0.46 -4.34 2.52
CA ASN A 242 0.45 -3.24 1.53
C ASN A 242 -0.12 -3.69 0.17
N GLN A 243 0.19 -4.92 -0.27
CA GLN A 243 -0.37 -5.47 -1.50
C GLN A 243 -1.88 -5.71 -1.39
N ARG A 244 -2.36 -6.23 -0.26
CA ARG A 244 -3.79 -6.40 0.03
C ARG A 244 -4.49 -5.04 -0.03
N PHE A 245 -3.99 -4.06 0.73
CA PHE A 245 -4.53 -2.71 0.78
C PHE A 245 -4.56 -2.04 -0.60
N HIS A 246 -3.46 -2.13 -1.37
CA HIS A 246 -3.40 -1.60 -2.74
C HIS A 246 -4.51 -2.18 -3.62
N LYS A 247 -4.73 -3.50 -3.57
CA LYS A 247 -5.76 -4.17 -4.38
C LYS A 247 -7.16 -3.70 -4.01
N GLU A 248 -7.47 -3.61 -2.71
CA GLU A 248 -8.79 -3.19 -2.23
C GLU A 248 -9.09 -1.74 -2.59
N VAL A 249 -8.16 -0.83 -2.31
CA VAL A 249 -8.29 0.59 -2.61
C VAL A 249 -8.39 0.83 -4.13
N THR A 250 -7.55 0.17 -4.91
CA THR A 250 -7.59 0.28 -6.37
C THR A 250 -8.90 -0.26 -6.94
N SER A 251 -9.46 -1.33 -6.36
CA SER A 251 -10.76 -1.86 -6.78
C SER A 251 -11.89 -0.85 -6.57
N ILE A 252 -11.88 -0.11 -5.46
CA ILE A 252 -12.86 0.96 -5.20
C ILE A 252 -12.75 2.05 -6.25
N PHE A 253 -11.54 2.54 -6.49
CA PHE A 253 -11.31 3.60 -7.47
C PHE A 253 -11.68 3.18 -8.88
N LEU A 254 -11.27 1.97 -9.30
CA LEU A 254 -11.60 1.45 -10.62
C LEU A 254 -13.09 1.23 -10.81
N ASN A 255 -13.81 0.78 -9.77
CA ASN A 255 -15.26 0.66 -9.84
C ASN A 255 -15.92 2.03 -10.04
N GLU A 256 -15.53 3.04 -9.26
CA GLU A 256 -16.08 4.39 -9.39
C GLU A 256 -15.74 5.03 -10.75
N ILE A 257 -14.50 4.87 -11.21
CA ILE A 257 -14.08 5.31 -12.55
C ILE A 257 -14.89 4.59 -13.63
N SER A 258 -15.14 3.29 -13.49
CA SER A 258 -15.92 2.51 -14.45
C SER A 258 -17.39 2.92 -14.46
N VAL A 259 -17.99 3.20 -13.30
CA VAL A 259 -19.37 3.67 -13.19
C VAL A 259 -19.52 5.02 -13.89
N ARG A 260 -18.60 5.96 -13.64
CA ARG A 260 -18.58 7.27 -14.32
C ARG A 260 -18.41 7.16 -15.83
N ASN A 261 -17.59 6.23 -16.30
CA ASN A 261 -17.35 5.99 -17.74
C ASN A 261 -18.42 5.11 -18.42
N SER A 262 -19.37 4.54 -17.67
CA SER A 262 -20.42 3.71 -18.26
C SER A 262 -21.55 4.59 -18.81
N PRO A 263 -22.02 4.36 -20.06
CA PRO A 263 -23.10 5.17 -20.62
C PRO A 263 -24.36 5.02 -19.77
N SER A 264 -24.89 6.15 -19.28
CA SER A 264 -26.11 6.16 -18.48
C SER A 264 -27.29 5.59 -19.26
N ILE A 265 -28.30 5.08 -18.55
CA ILE A 265 -29.51 4.55 -19.20
C ILE A 265 -30.17 5.64 -20.06
N LEU A 266 -30.07 6.91 -19.65
CA LEU A 266 -30.56 8.05 -20.40
C LEU A 266 -29.75 8.28 -21.70
N SER A 267 -28.42 8.17 -21.69
CA SER A 267 -27.62 8.30 -22.92
C SER A 267 -27.76 7.12 -23.90
N ARG A 268 -28.40 6.02 -23.48
CA ARG A 268 -28.81 4.93 -24.38
C ARG A 268 -30.20 5.11 -24.96
N LEU A 269 -31.02 5.96 -24.33
CA LEU A 269 -32.40 6.26 -24.74
C LEU A 269 -32.49 7.48 -25.66
N PHE A 270 -31.48 8.35 -25.64
CA PHE A 270 -31.31 9.52 -26.51
C PHE A 270 -30.13 9.34 -27.47
#